data_AF-A0A963N8Q8-F1
#
_entry.id   AF-A0A963N8Q8-F1
#
_cell.length_a   1.000
_cell.length_b   1.000
_cell.length_c   1.000
_cell.angle_alpha   90.00
_cell.angle_beta   90.00
_cell.angle_gamma   90.00
#
_symmetry.space_group_name_H-M   'P 1'
#
loop_
_entity.id
_entity.type
_entity.pdbx_description
1 polymer ?
#
loop_
_entity_poly.entity_id
_entity_poly.type
_entity_poly.pdbx_seq_one_letter_code
_entity_poly.pdbx_strand_id
1 'polypeptide(L)'
;MSVAALPEVRVLGQLLLMQSVVTSLPDDAIIQFVTQGLVDIPGVTRVQFRAGVCADEEAALHFRLTCGASEHGELLFGVSDATAFAPYADHIRNFAFMLAVILEERSQRRTIDAQYRHLEQRVAKRTAELARERDTAQGYLDIAGVMLMALDRQG
;
A
#
# COMPACT_ATOMS: atom_id res chain seq x y z
N MET A 1 -36.29 -22.94 13.74
CA MET A 1 -35.16 -23.11 12.80
C MET A 1 -35.30 -22.03 11.75
N SER A 2 -34.50 -20.96 11.82
CA SER A 2 -34.56 -19.86 10.85
C SER A 2 -33.91 -20.33 9.55
N VAL A 3 -34.67 -20.36 8.47
CA VAL A 3 -34.14 -20.62 7.13
C VAL A 3 -33.27 -19.41 6.80
N ALA A 4 -31.95 -19.58 6.77
CA ALA A 4 -31.05 -18.52 6.33
C ALA A 4 -31.45 -18.12 4.90
N ALA A 5 -31.84 -16.87 4.72
CA ALA A 5 -32.13 -16.33 3.39
C ALA A 5 -30.89 -16.52 2.51
N LEU A 6 -31.07 -16.95 1.26
CA LEU A 6 -29.96 -17.06 0.33
C LEU A 6 -29.44 -15.66 -0.03
N PRO A 7 -28.12 -15.44 -0.12
CA PRO A 7 -27.57 -14.14 -0.48
C PRO A 7 -27.99 -13.74 -1.90
N GLU A 8 -28.32 -12.47 -2.08
CA GLU A 8 -28.71 -11.94 -3.39
C GLU A 8 -27.53 -11.93 -4.36
N VAL A 9 -27.74 -12.45 -5.56
CA VAL A 9 -26.73 -12.51 -6.64
C VAL A 9 -26.19 -11.12 -6.97
N ARG A 10 -27.03 -10.08 -6.88
CA ARG A 10 -26.63 -8.69 -7.13
C ARG A 10 -25.54 -8.22 -6.16
N VAL A 11 -25.70 -8.50 -4.87
CA VAL A 11 -24.74 -8.09 -3.83
C VAL A 11 -23.42 -8.85 -3.99
N LEU A 12 -23.47 -10.13 -4.31
CA LEU A 12 -22.26 -10.92 -4.59
C LEU A 12 -21.53 -10.41 -5.83
N GLY A 13 -22.27 -10.08 -6.89
CA GLY A 13 -21.72 -9.45 -8.10
C GLY A 13 -21.05 -8.10 -7.80
N GLN A 14 -21.66 -7.28 -6.96
CA GLN A 14 -21.09 -6.01 -6.51
C GLN A 14 -19.78 -6.21 -5.73
N LEU A 15 -19.75 -7.14 -4.77
CA LEU A 15 -18.52 -7.45 -4.03
C LEU A 15 -17.39 -7.86 -4.98
N LEU A 16 -17.66 -8.71 -5.97
CA LEU A 16 -16.69 -9.14 -6.98
C LEU A 16 -16.18 -7.96 -7.84
N LEU A 17 -17.08 -7.10 -8.30
CA LEU A 17 -16.71 -5.90 -9.07
C LEU A 17 -15.85 -4.95 -8.24
N MET A 18 -16.20 -4.76 -6.97
CA MET A 18 -15.40 -3.94 -6.06
C MET A 18 -13.97 -4.48 -5.93
N GLN A 19 -13.76 -5.81 -5.88
CA GLN A 19 -12.41 -6.39 -5.85
C GLN A 19 -11.59 -5.97 -7.08
N SER A 20 -12.21 -6.05 -8.26
CA SER A 20 -11.55 -5.66 -9.52
C SER A 20 -11.27 -4.16 -9.59
N VAL A 21 -12.14 -3.31 -9.04
CA VAL A 21 -11.97 -1.85 -9.10
C VAL A 21 -10.88 -1.42 -8.12
N VAL A 22 -10.89 -1.95 -6.89
CA VAL A 22 -9.93 -1.60 -5.83
C VAL A 22 -8.48 -1.76 -6.27
N THR A 23 -8.16 -2.78 -7.07
CA THR A 23 -6.79 -2.98 -7.59
C THR A 23 -6.30 -1.85 -8.49
N SER A 24 -7.20 -1.09 -9.12
CA SER A 24 -6.89 -0.01 -10.05
C SER A 24 -6.99 1.40 -9.44
N LEU A 25 -7.62 1.54 -8.27
CA LEU A 25 -7.84 2.84 -7.64
C LEU A 25 -6.55 3.44 -7.06
N PRO A 26 -6.43 4.77 -6.95
CA PRO A 26 -5.44 5.41 -6.10
C PRO A 26 -5.56 4.99 -4.62
N ASP A 27 -4.44 4.94 -3.89
CA ASP A 27 -4.39 4.46 -2.49
C ASP A 27 -5.36 5.22 -1.55
N ASP A 28 -5.45 6.53 -1.72
CA ASP A 28 -6.29 7.43 -0.92
C ASP A 28 -7.78 7.25 -1.20
N ALA A 29 -8.15 6.74 -2.38
CA ALA A 29 -9.53 6.52 -2.77
C ALA A 29 -10.09 5.15 -2.36
N ILE A 30 -9.23 4.15 -2.08
CA ILE A 30 -9.66 2.77 -1.81
C ILE A 30 -10.64 2.70 -0.64
N ILE A 31 -10.28 3.27 0.51
CA ILE A 31 -11.06 3.16 1.74
C ILE A 31 -12.43 3.84 1.58
N GLN A 32 -12.47 5.01 0.95
CA GLN A 32 -13.72 5.71 0.68
C GLN A 32 -14.61 4.90 -0.26
N PHE A 33 -14.05 4.37 -1.35
CA PHE A 33 -14.78 3.54 -2.31
C PHE A 33 -15.36 2.29 -1.63
N VAL A 34 -14.57 1.60 -0.81
CA VAL A 34 -14.98 0.40 -0.10
C VAL A 34 -16.08 0.69 0.91
N THR A 35 -15.91 1.72 1.76
CA THR A 35 -16.92 2.04 2.79
C THR A 35 -18.23 2.48 2.16
N GLN A 36 -18.20 3.24 1.06
CA GLN A 36 -19.42 3.60 0.31
C GLN A 36 -20.07 2.38 -0.35
N GLY A 37 -19.29 1.54 -1.03
CA GLY A 37 -19.82 0.38 -1.76
C GLY A 37 -20.38 -0.73 -0.87
N LEU A 38 -20.03 -0.77 0.42
CA LEU A 38 -20.54 -1.78 1.36
C LEU A 38 -21.83 -1.35 2.08
N VAL A 39 -22.24 -0.07 1.97
CA VAL A 39 -23.49 0.44 2.58
C VAL A 39 -24.74 -0.15 1.92
N ASP A 40 -24.66 -0.52 0.65
CA ASP A 40 -25.79 -1.07 -0.11
C ASP A 40 -26.17 -2.53 0.28
N ILE A 41 -25.40 -3.15 1.18
CA ILE A 41 -25.65 -4.53 1.63
C ILE A 41 -26.91 -4.56 2.51
N PRO A 42 -27.84 -5.51 2.27
CA PRO A 42 -29.04 -5.64 3.09
C PRO A 42 -28.73 -5.77 4.59
N GLY A 43 -29.43 -4.97 5.39
CA GLY A 43 -29.26 -4.91 6.84
C GLY A 43 -28.15 -3.97 7.33
N VAL A 44 -27.36 -3.37 6.44
CA VAL A 44 -26.32 -2.39 6.78
C VAL A 44 -26.89 -0.96 6.78
N THR A 45 -26.54 -0.19 7.80
CA THR A 45 -26.90 1.24 7.93
C THR A 45 -25.71 2.17 7.74
N ARG A 46 -24.52 1.72 8.16
CA ARG A 46 -23.28 2.48 8.03
C ARG A 46 -22.10 1.52 7.94
N VAL A 47 -21.09 1.94 7.19
CA VAL A 47 -19.77 1.29 7.16
C VAL A 47 -18.72 2.35 7.44
N GLN A 48 -17.82 2.07 8.36
CA GLN A 48 -16.73 2.95 8.72
C GLN A 48 -15.41 2.19 8.66
N PHE A 49 -14.34 2.92 8.38
CA PHE A 49 -12.98 2.38 8.45
C PHE A 49 -12.26 3.01 9.63
N ARG A 50 -11.54 2.19 10.38
CA ARG A 50 -10.68 2.62 11.48
C ARG A 50 -9.28 2.09 11.26
N ALA A 51 -8.29 2.98 11.27
CA ALA A 51 -6.89 2.61 11.23
C ALA A 51 -6.42 2.22 12.65
N GLY A 52 -5.75 1.08 12.77
CA GLY A 52 -5.20 0.58 14.04
C GLY A 52 -6.15 -0.25 14.90
N VAL A 53 -5.68 -0.69 16.06
CA VAL A 53 -6.41 -1.51 17.03
C VAL A 53 -6.95 -0.63 18.13
N CYS A 54 -8.27 -0.54 18.26
CA CYS A 54 -8.89 0.04 19.45
C CYS A 54 -9.95 -0.93 19.98
N ALA A 55 -9.78 -1.34 21.24
CA ALA A 55 -10.80 -2.04 21.99
C ALA A 55 -11.82 -1.01 22.47
N ASP A 56 -12.82 -0.72 21.63
CA ASP A 56 -14.18 -0.41 22.09
C ASP A 56 -15.09 -0.09 20.92
N GLU A 57 -16.13 -0.92 20.78
CA GLU A 57 -17.51 -0.56 20.45
C GLU A 57 -18.34 -1.85 20.53
N GLU A 58 -19.04 -2.05 21.66
CA GLU A 58 -19.75 -3.29 22.05
C GLU A 58 -20.92 -3.71 21.13
N ALA A 59 -21.21 -2.96 20.06
CA ALA A 59 -22.42 -3.17 19.25
C ALA A 59 -22.22 -3.15 17.72
N ALA A 60 -20.99 -3.01 17.22
CA ALA A 60 -20.73 -3.02 15.77
C ALA A 60 -20.11 -4.35 15.32
N LEU A 61 -20.48 -4.81 14.12
CA LEU A 61 -19.86 -5.99 13.50
C LEU A 61 -18.56 -5.56 12.83
N HIS A 62 -17.43 -6.14 13.26
CA HIS A 62 -16.10 -5.72 12.80
C HIS A 62 -15.45 -6.78 11.91
N PHE A 63 -14.87 -6.32 10.80
CA PHE A 63 -14.07 -7.13 9.88
C PHE A 63 -12.66 -6.56 9.80
N ARG A 64 -11.70 -7.28 10.37
CA ARG A 64 -10.31 -6.85 10.40
C ARG A 64 -9.63 -7.04 9.04
N LEU A 65 -8.81 -6.07 8.66
CA LEU A 65 -7.98 -6.09 7.46
C LEU A 65 -6.57 -6.55 7.83
N THR A 66 -6.42 -7.85 8.08
CA THR A 66 -5.14 -8.46 8.49
C THR A 66 -4.58 -9.35 7.39
N CYS A 67 -3.29 -9.19 7.10
CA CYS A 67 -2.54 -10.05 6.19
C CYS A 67 -1.24 -10.49 6.87
N GLY A 68 -1.17 -11.75 7.31
CA GLY A 68 -0.03 -12.25 8.08
C GLY A 68 0.11 -11.50 9.41
N ALA A 69 1.25 -10.83 9.61
CA ALA A 69 1.54 -10.00 10.78
C ALA A 69 1.16 -8.52 10.60
N SER A 70 0.76 -8.11 9.40
CA SER A 70 0.38 -6.73 9.09
C SER A 70 -1.09 -6.48 9.43
N GLU A 71 -1.35 -5.36 10.10
CA GLU A 71 -2.70 -4.86 10.38
C GLU A 71 -2.93 -3.55 9.62
N HIS A 72 -3.90 -3.57 8.70
CA HIS A 72 -4.24 -2.40 7.88
C HIS A 72 -5.46 -1.65 8.40
N GLY A 73 -6.03 -2.08 9.53
CA GLY A 73 -7.22 -1.49 10.15
C GLY A 73 -8.42 -2.44 10.17
N GLU A 74 -9.61 -1.89 10.37
CA GLU A 74 -10.86 -2.64 10.44
C GLU A 74 -12.03 -1.90 9.77
N LEU A 75 -12.96 -2.68 9.21
CA LEU A 75 -14.25 -2.21 8.73
C LEU A 75 -15.31 -2.45 9.82
N LEU A 76 -15.96 -1.38 10.25
CA LEU A 76 -17.04 -1.42 11.23
C LEU A 76 -18.39 -1.27 10.54
N PHE A 77 -19.29 -2.21 10.80
CA PHE A 77 -20.64 -2.22 10.25
C PHE A 77 -21.65 -1.90 11.34
N GLY A 78 -22.45 -0.86 11.12
CA GLY A 78 -23.71 -0.69 11.84
C GLY A 78 -24.79 -1.51 11.14
N VAL A 79 -25.27 -2.56 11.81
CA VAL A 79 -26.26 -3.49 11.25
C VAL A 79 -27.60 -3.28 11.96
N SER A 80 -28.63 -2.90 11.21
CA SER A 80 -29.99 -2.75 11.75
C SER A 80 -30.82 -4.03 11.64
N ASP A 81 -30.52 -4.88 10.66
CA ASP A 81 -31.16 -6.18 10.47
C ASP A 81 -30.10 -7.28 10.33
N ALA A 82 -29.85 -7.98 11.44
CA ALA A 82 -28.87 -9.06 11.50
C ALA A 82 -29.29 -10.27 10.65
N THR A 83 -30.59 -10.49 10.44
CA THR A 83 -31.08 -11.63 9.65
C THR A 83 -30.89 -11.40 8.16
N ALA A 84 -31.10 -10.16 7.68
CA ALA A 84 -30.80 -9.77 6.31
C ALA A 84 -29.29 -9.74 6.04
N PHE A 85 -28.48 -9.35 7.03
CA PHE A 85 -27.02 -9.29 6.89
C PHE A 85 -26.32 -10.65 6.95
N ALA A 86 -26.81 -11.58 7.78
CA ALA A 86 -26.15 -12.86 8.08
C ALA A 86 -25.64 -13.64 6.84
N PRO A 87 -26.37 -13.72 5.71
CA PRO A 87 -25.90 -14.45 4.52
C PRO A 87 -24.65 -13.84 3.87
N TYR A 88 -24.35 -12.56 4.13
CA TYR A 88 -23.24 -11.83 3.51
C TYR A 88 -21.97 -11.82 4.36
N ALA A 89 -22.05 -12.21 5.64
CA ALA A 89 -20.95 -12.08 6.59
C ALA A 89 -19.67 -12.79 6.12
N ASP A 90 -19.78 -14.01 5.58
CA ASP A 90 -18.63 -14.77 5.07
C ASP A 90 -18.04 -14.14 3.79
N HIS A 91 -18.90 -13.61 2.91
CA HIS A 91 -18.46 -12.91 1.71
C HIS A 91 -17.73 -11.61 2.03
N ILE A 92 -18.21 -10.86 3.03
CA ILE A 92 -17.56 -9.65 3.51
C ILE A 92 -16.24 -9.98 4.19
N ARG A 93 -16.16 -11.09 4.95
CA ARG A 93 -14.90 -11.56 5.53
C ARG A 93 -13.87 -11.89 4.45
N ASN A 94 -14.28 -12.60 3.40
CA ASN A 94 -13.43 -12.91 2.26
C ASN A 94 -12.99 -11.63 1.51
N PHE A 95 -13.92 -10.69 1.33
CA PHE A 95 -13.62 -9.38 0.75
C PHE A 95 -12.61 -8.59 1.60
N ALA A 96 -12.80 -8.55 2.92
CA ALA A 96 -11.91 -7.88 3.87
C ALA A 96 -10.50 -8.49 3.85
N PHE A 97 -10.40 -9.82 3.76
CA PHE A 97 -9.12 -10.50 3.60
C PHE A 97 -8.43 -10.12 2.28
N MET A 98 -9.15 -10.18 1.16
CA MET A 98 -8.62 -9.78 -0.15
C MET A 98 -8.18 -8.30 -0.16
N LEU A 99 -8.96 -7.42 0.46
CA LEU A 99 -8.61 -6.02 0.62
C LEU A 99 -7.32 -5.85 1.44
N ALA A 100 -7.16 -6.60 2.53
CA ALA A 100 -5.93 -6.59 3.32
C ALA A 100 -4.71 -7.00 2.48
N VAL A 101 -4.85 -8.03 1.63
CA VAL A 101 -3.78 -8.46 0.72
C VAL A 101 -3.40 -7.36 -0.28
N ILE A 102 -4.39 -6.68 -0.87
CA ILE A 102 -4.12 -5.56 -1.81
C ILE A 102 -3.39 -4.41 -1.10
N LEU A 103 -3.84 -4.05 0.11
CA LEU A 103 -3.23 -2.96 0.89
C LEU A 103 -1.79 -3.30 1.28
N GLU A 104 -1.53 -4.55 1.66
CA GLU A 104 -0.18 -5.06 1.95
C GLU A 104 0.72 -4.98 0.72
N GLU A 105 0.28 -5.49 -0.43
CA GLU A 105 1.07 -5.45 -1.67
C GLU A 105 1.47 -4.02 -2.06
N ARG A 106 0.53 -3.08 -1.93
CA ARG A 106 0.77 -1.65 -2.22
C ARG A 106 1.70 -1.01 -1.21
N SER A 107 1.58 -1.37 0.07
CA SER A 107 2.51 -0.91 1.12
C SER A 107 3.95 -1.39 0.84
N GLN A 108 4.10 -2.66 0.47
CA GLN A 108 5.39 -3.24 0.09
C GLN A 108 5.97 -2.54 -1.13
N ARG A 109 5.16 -2.35 -2.19
CA ARG A 109 5.61 -1.67 -3.42
C ARG A 109 6.11 -0.25 -3.15
N ARG A 110 5.38 0.54 -2.33
CA ARG A 110 5.81 1.90 -1.93
C ARG A 110 7.14 1.89 -1.17
N THR A 111 7.32 0.91 -0.28
CA THR A 111 8.57 0.77 0.49
C THR A 111 9.75 0.46 -0.42
N ILE A 112 9.55 -0.47 -1.36
CA ILE A 112 10.56 -0.86 -2.35
C ILE A 112 10.93 0.34 -3.23
N ASP A 113 9.95 1.06 -3.76
CA ASP A 113 10.19 2.24 -4.61
C ASP A 113 10.95 3.34 -3.86
N ALA A 114 10.61 3.59 -2.59
CA ALA A 114 11.32 4.55 -1.75
C ALA A 114 12.78 4.13 -1.52
N GLN A 115 13.03 2.84 -1.29
CA GLN A 115 14.38 2.30 -1.15
C GLN A 115 15.18 2.42 -2.44
N TYR A 116 14.59 2.12 -3.59
CA TYR A 116 15.24 2.28 -4.90
C TYR A 116 15.65 3.74 -5.13
N ARG A 117 14.75 4.70 -4.91
CA ARG A 117 15.08 6.14 -5.06
C ARG A 117 16.23 6.56 -4.15
N HIS A 118 16.23 6.08 -2.90
CA HIS A 118 17.31 6.38 -1.96
C HIS A 118 18.65 5.77 -2.41
N LEU A 119 18.65 4.55 -2.95
CA LEU A 119 19.85 3.92 -3.50
C LEU A 119 20.37 4.66 -4.72
N GLU A 120 19.51 5.05 -5.66
CA GLU A 120 19.87 5.83 -6.84
C GLU A 120 20.54 7.15 -6.47
N GLN A 121 19.99 7.87 -5.49
CA GLN A 121 20.59 9.11 -4.97
C GLN A 121 21.98 8.86 -4.39
N ARG A 122 22.18 7.76 -3.65
CA ARG A 122 23.49 7.39 -3.09
C ARG A 122 24.50 7.05 -4.19
N VAL A 123 24.09 6.29 -5.21
CA VAL A 123 24.94 5.97 -6.36
C VAL A 123 25.34 7.25 -7.08
N ALA A 124 24.37 8.10 -7.43
CA ALA A 124 24.64 9.37 -8.12
C ALA A 124 25.62 10.26 -7.33
N LYS A 125 25.43 10.37 -6.02
CA LYS A 125 26.34 11.14 -5.14
C LYS A 125 27.76 10.55 -5.15
N ARG A 126 27.90 9.23 -4.96
CA ARG A 126 29.21 8.57 -4.95
C ARG A 126 29.91 8.65 -6.30
N THR A 127 29.19 8.49 -7.40
CA THR A 127 29.74 8.63 -8.75
C THR A 127 30.25 10.06 -8.98
N ALA A 128 29.53 11.08 -8.51
CA ALA A 128 29.97 12.47 -8.62
C ALA A 128 31.21 12.77 -7.75
N GLU A 129 31.27 12.22 -6.53
CA GLU A 129 32.45 12.33 -5.65
C GLU A 129 33.68 11.69 -6.30
N LEU A 130 33.56 10.44 -6.77
CA LEU A 130 34.65 9.72 -7.42
C LEU A 130 35.11 10.39 -8.72
N ALA A 131 34.17 10.95 -9.51
CA ALA A 131 34.53 11.69 -10.71
C ALA A 131 35.38 12.93 -10.36
N ARG A 132 35.03 13.68 -9.31
CA ARG A 132 35.81 14.83 -8.85
C ARG A 132 37.18 14.44 -8.32
N GLU A 133 37.26 13.35 -7.54
CA GLU A 133 38.54 12.83 -7.05
C GLU A 133 39.45 12.43 -8.20
N ARG A 134 38.91 11.71 -9.20
CA ARG A 134 39.65 11.35 -10.42
C ARG A 134 40.13 12.59 -11.17
N ASP A 135 39.27 13.57 -11.38
CA ASP A 135 39.63 14.77 -12.15
C ASP A 135 40.71 15.60 -11.43
N THR A 136 40.67 15.63 -10.09
CA THR A 136 41.70 16.28 -9.28
C THR A 136 43.04 15.54 -9.38
N ALA A 137 43.03 14.20 -9.27
CA ALA A 137 44.22 13.39 -9.42
C ALA A 137 44.84 13.53 -10.82
N GLN A 138 44.01 13.57 -11.86
CA GLN A 138 44.45 13.80 -13.23
C GLN A 138 45.11 15.17 -13.37
N GLY A 139 44.51 16.23 -12.82
CA GLY A 139 45.10 17.57 -12.85
C GLY A 139 46.48 17.66 -12.19
N TYR A 140 46.71 16.95 -11.08
CA TYR A 140 48.04 16.89 -10.47
C TYR A 140 49.07 16.19 -11.36
N LEU A 141 48.68 15.09 -12.02
CA LEU A 141 49.55 14.37 -12.94
C LEU A 141 49.91 15.22 -14.15
N ASP A 142 48.95 15.96 -14.71
CA ASP A 142 49.18 16.84 -15.86
C ASP A 142 50.19 17.97 -15.53
N ILE A 143 50.04 18.60 -14.34
CA ILE A 143 50.98 19.62 -13.87
C ILE A 143 52.39 19.04 -13.69
N ALA A 144 52.51 17.87 -13.04
CA ALA A 144 53.79 17.21 -12.83
C ALA A 144 54.48 16.86 -14.16
N GLY A 145 53.72 16.40 -15.16
CA GLY A 145 54.21 16.12 -16.51
C GLY A 145 54.79 17.36 -17.20
N VAL A 146 54.10 18.50 -17.11
CA VAL A 146 54.61 19.78 -17.66
C VAL A 146 55.90 20.21 -16.96
N MET A 147 55.97 20.10 -15.63
CA MET A 147 57.18 20.46 -14.88
C MET A 147 58.38 19.59 -15.25
N LEU A 148 58.18 18.28 -15.42
CA LEU A 148 59.22 17.36 -15.88
C LEU A 148 59.73 17.70 -17.29
N MET A 149 58.83 17.99 -18.23
CA MET A 149 59.22 18.41 -19.59
C MET A 149 59.96 19.75 -19.62
N ALA A 150 59.66 20.68 -18.71
CA ALA A 150 60.35 21.96 -18.62
C ALA A 150 61.79 21.82 -18.12
N LEU A 151 62.02 20.92 -17.15
CA LEU A 151 63.34 20.61 -16.61
C LEU A 151 64.24 19.92 -17.65
N ASP A 152 63.68 19.02 -18.45
CA ASP A 152 64.39 18.26 -19.49
C ASP A 152 64.87 19.15 -20.66
N ARG A 153 64.23 20.31 -20.87
CA ARG A 153 64.66 21.31 -21.90
C ARG A 153 65.78 22.24 -21.45
N GLN A 154 66.09 22.28 -20.15
CA GLN A 154 67.15 23.12 -19.59
C GLN A 154 68.44 22.34 -19.30
N GLY A 155 68.47 21.04 -19.64
CA GLY A 155 69.66 20.17 -19.60
C GLY A 155 70.06 19.71 -21.00
#